data_AF-A0A223CZ77-F1
#
_entry.id   AF-A0A223CZ77-F1
#
_cell.length_a   1.000
_cell.length_b   1.000
_cell.length_c   1.000
_cell.angle_alpha   90.00
_cell.angle_beta   90.00
_cell.angle_gamma   90.00
#
_symmetry.space_group_name_H-M   'P 1'
#
loop_
_entity.id
_entity.type
_entity.pdbx_description
1 polymer ?
#
loop_
_entity_poly.entity_id
_entity_poly.type
_entity_poly.pdbx_seq_one_letter_code
_entity_poly.pdbx_strand_id
1 'polypeptide(L)'
;MLDALRISKYRFTLEAGANGLELPPFKTSAFRGGFGRVFKALTCAFPGKECTDCSIQHSCPYIYVFETKPPVNSKVAPKFESVPRPYVISSEFDGKRFFKPGEKLSFELSIFGDAFDYVPFFIRAFEMLGSKGIGKERKPYTLHRVEVINLSTGSSFLIYDSHQKHIQHRPIIFTGQKLLDRAAQITAHSFTVTFETPLRMKYNGNYTADPQFHLLIRNALRRVSSLLYFHHGGQELNLDFHNLLRKAEGVKVVTSSARWVDWERFSARQDTKMSLGGIMGEVSYEGDLTPFIPFLLAAEALGIGKQTVFGLGKLHLIWGS
;
A
#
# COMPACT_ATOMS: atom_id res chain seq x y z
N MET A 1 0.05 -21.27 -4.30
CA MET A 1 -1.13 -20.38 -4.53
C MET A 1 -0.78 -18.91 -4.30
N LEU A 2 -0.08 -18.58 -3.20
CA LEU A 2 0.43 -17.23 -2.93
C LEU A 2 1.96 -17.17 -2.89
N ASP A 3 2.64 -18.30 -3.11
CA ASP A 3 4.05 -18.56 -2.77
C ASP A 3 5.02 -17.54 -3.35
N ALA A 4 4.73 -17.08 -4.57
CA ALA A 4 5.52 -16.08 -5.28
C ALA A 4 5.38 -14.66 -4.71
N LEU A 5 4.37 -14.38 -3.87
CA LEU A 5 4.17 -13.06 -3.27
C LEU A 5 5.35 -12.72 -2.37
N ARG A 6 5.95 -11.56 -2.60
CA ARG A 6 7.07 -11.03 -1.80
C ARG A 6 6.73 -9.65 -1.30
N ILE A 7 6.89 -9.45 0.00
CA ILE A 7 6.62 -8.19 0.70
C ILE A 7 7.84 -7.82 1.53
N SER A 8 8.24 -6.56 1.49
CA SER A 8 9.21 -6.02 2.45
C SER A 8 8.69 -4.69 3.00
N LYS A 9 8.86 -4.46 4.29
CA LYS A 9 8.31 -3.30 4.98
C LYS A 9 9.43 -2.50 5.63
N TYR A 10 9.44 -1.20 5.39
CA TYR A 10 10.46 -0.29 5.88
C TYR A 10 9.82 0.79 6.73
N ARG A 11 10.45 1.15 7.85
CA ARG A 11 10.09 2.32 8.65
C ARG A 11 11.07 3.45 8.36
N PHE A 12 10.54 4.58 7.93
CA PHE A 12 11.28 5.82 7.73
C PHE A 12 11.00 6.73 8.92
N THR A 13 12.05 7.13 9.63
CA THR A 13 11.95 8.12 10.71
C THR A 13 12.55 9.43 10.25
N LEU A 14 11.75 10.48 10.30
CA LEU A 14 12.11 11.85 9.94
C LEU A 14 12.26 12.70 11.20
N GLU A 15 13.08 13.73 11.13
CA GLU A 15 13.21 14.75 12.16
C GLU A 15 12.89 16.13 11.56
N ALA A 16 11.93 16.83 12.16
CA ALA A 16 11.50 18.15 11.72
C ALA A 16 12.65 19.17 11.81
N GLY A 17 12.82 20.00 10.78
CA GLY A 17 13.86 21.03 10.76
C GLY A 17 13.61 22.17 11.76
N ALA A 18 14.49 23.18 11.75
CA ALA A 18 14.49 24.29 12.71
C ALA A 18 13.16 25.07 12.78
N ASN A 19 12.38 25.08 11.71
CA ASN A 19 11.07 25.77 11.63
C ASN A 19 9.88 24.83 11.84
N GLY A 20 10.11 23.61 12.34
CA GLY A 20 9.11 22.56 12.47
C GLY A 20 8.60 22.05 11.12
N LEU A 21 7.52 21.27 11.16
CA LEU A 21 6.78 20.83 9.97
C LEU A 21 5.29 21.10 10.13
N GLU A 22 4.65 21.48 9.02
CA GLU A 22 3.20 21.43 8.90
C GLU A 22 2.81 20.49 7.76
N LEU A 23 2.12 19.41 8.12
CA LEU A 23 1.63 18.38 7.22
C LEU A 23 0.10 18.38 7.18
N PRO A 24 -0.51 17.91 6.08
CA PRO A 24 -1.93 17.65 6.06
C PRO A 24 -2.30 16.57 7.09
N PRO A 25 -3.55 16.54 7.59
CA PRO A 25 -4.04 15.49 8.48
C PRO A 25 -3.69 14.08 7.97
N PHE A 26 -3.79 13.89 6.65
CA PHE A 26 -3.38 12.68 5.96
C PHE A 26 -1.98 12.82 5.36
N LYS A 27 -0.97 12.54 6.20
CA LYS A 27 0.46 12.76 5.92
C LYS A 27 0.95 12.00 4.69
N THR A 28 0.41 10.80 4.43
CA THR A 28 0.75 9.99 3.26
C THR A 28 0.60 10.74 1.94
N SER A 29 -0.38 11.64 1.83
CA SER A 29 -0.56 12.45 0.62
C SER A 29 0.64 13.35 0.32
N ALA A 30 1.23 13.96 1.36
CA ALA A 30 2.43 14.79 1.26
C ALA A 30 3.66 13.93 0.93
N PHE A 31 3.82 12.78 1.63
CA PHE A 31 4.92 11.85 1.37
C PHE A 31 4.90 11.33 -0.06
N ARG A 32 3.77 10.78 -0.53
CA ARG A 32 3.62 10.28 -1.91
C ARG A 32 3.89 11.38 -2.93
N GLY A 33 3.34 12.57 -2.73
CA GLY A 33 3.49 13.70 -3.65
C GLY A 33 4.94 14.18 -3.78
N GLY A 34 5.63 14.34 -2.64
CA GLY A 34 7.05 14.67 -2.59
C GLY A 34 7.91 13.57 -3.20
N PHE A 35 7.70 12.33 -2.77
CA PHE A 35 8.41 11.14 -3.23
C PHE A 35 8.38 11.01 -4.75
N GLY A 36 7.20 11.07 -5.38
CA GLY A 36 7.09 10.96 -6.83
C GLY A 36 7.84 12.06 -7.59
N ARG A 37 7.81 13.31 -7.10
CA ARG A 37 8.53 14.40 -7.76
C ARG A 37 10.05 14.22 -7.66
N VAL A 38 10.53 13.87 -6.47
CA VAL A 38 11.98 13.71 -6.23
C VAL A 38 12.51 12.46 -6.91
N PHE A 39 11.76 11.36 -6.88
CA PHE A 39 12.13 10.13 -7.58
C PHE A 39 12.17 10.31 -9.10
N LYS A 40 11.23 11.08 -9.70
CA LYS A 40 11.32 11.47 -11.12
C LYS A 40 12.62 12.23 -11.39
N ALA A 41 12.92 13.24 -10.57
CA ALA A 41 14.13 14.04 -10.75
C ALA A 41 15.42 13.21 -10.57
N LEU A 42 15.40 12.18 -9.71
CA LEU A 42 16.54 11.29 -9.46
C LEU A 42 16.78 10.29 -10.59
N THR A 43 15.73 9.80 -11.25
CA THR A 43 15.80 8.66 -12.18
C THR A 43 15.56 8.99 -13.64
N CYS A 44 15.02 10.18 -13.95
CA CYS A 44 14.66 10.54 -15.32
C CYS A 44 15.89 10.91 -16.15
N ALA A 45 16.13 10.15 -17.22
CA ALA A 45 17.18 10.45 -18.20
C ALA A 45 16.83 11.62 -19.15
N PHE A 46 15.55 12.01 -19.23
CA PHE A 46 15.07 13.06 -20.15
C PHE A 46 14.19 14.10 -19.40
N PRO A 47 14.78 14.94 -18.53
CA PRO A 47 14.03 16.01 -17.87
C PRO A 47 13.29 16.92 -18.86
N GLY A 48 12.06 17.32 -18.54
CA GLY A 48 11.24 18.21 -19.38
C GLY A 48 10.38 17.51 -20.44
N LYS A 49 10.59 16.22 -20.72
CA LYS A 49 9.71 15.43 -21.59
C LYS A 49 8.55 14.79 -20.82
N GLU A 50 7.41 14.66 -21.49
CA GLU A 50 6.29 13.87 -21.00
C GLU A 50 6.63 12.38 -21.00
N CYS A 51 6.17 11.67 -19.96
CA CYS A 51 6.50 10.25 -19.81
C CYS A 51 5.80 9.37 -20.86
N THR A 52 4.70 9.87 -21.44
CA THR A 52 3.95 9.21 -22.54
C THR A 52 4.72 9.13 -23.84
N ASP A 53 5.68 10.03 -24.06
CA ASP A 53 6.47 10.12 -25.30
C ASP A 53 7.95 9.78 -25.05
N CYS A 54 8.24 9.18 -23.89
CA CYS A 54 9.59 8.80 -23.51
C CYS A 54 10.08 7.61 -24.35
N SER A 55 11.35 7.58 -24.77
CA SER A 55 11.92 6.51 -25.58
C SER A 55 12.25 5.23 -24.79
N ILE A 56 12.31 5.31 -23.45
CA ILE A 56 12.72 4.21 -22.56
C ILE A 56 11.57 3.74 -21.64
N GLN A 57 10.33 3.75 -22.12
CA GLN A 57 9.15 3.49 -21.26
C GLN A 57 9.23 2.15 -20.51
N HIS A 58 9.76 1.12 -21.17
CA HIS A 58 9.83 -0.24 -20.62
C HIS A 58 10.92 -0.44 -19.56
N SER A 59 11.97 0.40 -19.56
CA SER A 59 13.10 0.31 -18.64
C SER A 59 13.20 1.49 -17.67
N CYS A 60 12.31 2.49 -17.79
CA CYS A 60 12.33 3.69 -16.95
C CYS A 60 11.87 3.39 -15.50
N PRO A 61 12.74 3.61 -14.49
CA PRO A 61 12.38 3.41 -13.08
C PRO A 61 11.15 4.20 -12.65
N TYR A 62 11.04 5.46 -13.07
CA TYR A 62 9.89 6.31 -12.72
C TYR A 62 8.58 5.75 -13.28
N ILE A 63 8.58 5.33 -14.55
CA ILE A 63 7.39 4.79 -15.20
C ILE A 63 6.99 3.48 -14.52
N TYR A 64 7.95 2.58 -14.27
CA TYR A 64 7.68 1.34 -13.54
C TYR A 64 7.03 1.59 -12.17
N VAL A 65 7.59 2.48 -11.34
CA VAL A 65 7.14 2.69 -9.96
C VAL A 65 5.85 3.53 -9.86
N PHE A 66 5.68 4.56 -10.70
CA PHE A 66 4.61 5.55 -10.55
C PHE A 66 3.57 5.55 -11.67
N GLU A 67 3.91 5.09 -12.86
CA GLU A 67 3.09 5.21 -14.07
C GLU A 67 2.86 3.88 -14.79
N THR A 68 3.00 2.74 -14.09
CA THR A 68 2.74 1.41 -14.66
C THR A 68 1.37 1.38 -15.33
N LYS A 69 1.33 0.93 -16.58
CA LYS A 69 0.10 0.74 -17.37
C LYS A 69 -0.04 -0.72 -17.76
N PRO A 70 -1.27 -1.22 -18.00
CA PRO A 70 -1.46 -2.53 -18.60
C PRO A 70 -0.77 -2.60 -19.98
N PRO A 71 -0.18 -3.74 -20.38
CA PRO A 71 0.33 -3.90 -21.74
C PRO A 71 -0.78 -3.72 -22.77
N VAL A 72 -0.50 -3.00 -23.86
CA VAL A 72 -1.48 -2.59 -24.89
C VAL A 72 -2.19 -3.78 -25.55
N ASN A 73 -1.57 -4.97 -25.57
CA ASN A 73 -2.11 -6.21 -26.17
C ASN A 73 -2.30 -7.35 -25.16
N SER A 74 -2.40 -7.06 -23.86
CA SER A 74 -2.59 -8.11 -22.87
C SER A 74 -4.04 -8.63 -22.91
N LYS A 75 -4.21 -9.96 -23.01
CA LYS A 75 -5.51 -10.66 -22.82
C LYS A 75 -6.14 -10.38 -21.43
N VAL A 76 -5.37 -9.73 -20.54
CA VAL A 76 -5.68 -9.44 -19.15
C VAL A 76 -6.08 -7.97 -18.95
N ALA A 77 -5.92 -7.10 -19.95
CA ALA A 77 -6.28 -5.68 -19.88
C ALA A 77 -7.76 -5.43 -19.50
N PRO A 78 -8.74 -6.22 -19.98
CA PRO A 78 -10.14 -6.09 -19.53
C PRO A 78 -10.35 -6.44 -18.04
N LYS A 79 -9.44 -7.24 -17.45
CA LYS A 79 -9.56 -7.71 -16.07
C LYS A 79 -9.08 -6.69 -15.04
N PHE A 80 -8.30 -5.66 -15.45
CA PHE A 80 -7.69 -4.70 -14.55
C PHE A 80 -8.07 -3.26 -14.90
N GLU A 81 -9.02 -2.69 -14.14
CA GLU A 81 -9.44 -1.27 -14.23
C GLU A 81 -8.28 -0.29 -13.93
N SER A 82 -7.25 -0.73 -13.20
CA SER A 82 -6.06 0.07 -12.86
C SER A 82 -4.93 -0.83 -12.35
N VAL A 83 -3.68 -0.59 -12.78
CA VAL A 83 -2.51 -1.32 -12.28
C VAL A 83 -2.13 -0.81 -10.88
N PRO A 84 -2.08 -1.68 -9.85
CA PRO A 84 -1.59 -1.28 -8.54
C PRO A 84 -0.13 -0.81 -8.61
N ARG A 85 0.24 0.16 -7.78
CA ARG A 85 1.66 0.50 -7.59
C ARG A 85 2.35 -0.57 -6.73
N PRO A 86 3.66 -0.83 -6.95
CA PRO A 86 4.40 -1.86 -6.24
C PRO A 86 4.83 -1.42 -4.84
N TYR A 87 4.12 -0.44 -4.25
CA TYR A 87 4.37 0.04 -2.91
C TYR A 87 3.11 0.61 -2.26
N VAL A 88 3.13 0.71 -0.94
CA VAL A 88 2.16 1.41 -0.11
C VAL A 88 2.92 2.28 0.87
N ILE A 89 2.57 3.55 0.98
CA ILE A 89 3.01 4.41 2.08
C ILE A 89 1.91 4.40 3.14
N SER A 90 2.27 4.16 4.39
CA SER A 90 1.35 4.18 5.54
C SER A 90 1.88 5.10 6.62
N SER A 91 1.02 5.87 7.25
CA SER A 91 1.36 6.73 8.40
C SER A 91 0.19 6.74 9.37
N GLU A 92 0.43 7.21 10.59
CA GLU A 92 -0.65 7.40 11.57
C GLU A 92 -1.76 8.30 11.04
N PHE A 93 -3.00 7.83 11.23
CA PHE A 93 -4.24 8.49 10.81
C PHE A 93 -4.88 9.24 12.00
N ASP A 94 -4.08 10.04 12.71
CA ASP A 94 -4.43 10.76 13.94
C ASP A 94 -4.86 12.23 13.70
N GLY A 95 -4.78 12.69 12.46
CA GLY A 95 -5.08 14.08 12.08
C GLY A 95 -4.04 15.12 12.52
N LYS A 96 -2.94 14.73 13.18
CA LYS A 96 -1.89 15.63 13.62
C LYS A 96 -1.22 16.33 12.45
N ARG A 97 -1.16 17.66 12.52
CA ARG A 97 -0.63 18.53 11.45
C ARG A 97 0.72 19.15 11.78
N PHE A 98 0.93 19.57 13.02
CA PHE A 98 2.12 20.31 13.42
C PHE A 98 3.11 19.42 14.16
N PHE A 99 4.39 19.57 13.81
CA PHE A 99 5.52 18.95 14.48
C PHE A 99 6.52 20.04 14.85
N LYS A 100 6.92 20.08 16.12
CA LYS A 100 7.88 21.05 16.66
C LYS A 100 9.26 20.85 16.02
N PRO A 101 10.14 21.86 16.04
CA PRO A 101 11.53 21.68 15.64
C PRO A 101 12.19 20.51 16.40
N GLY A 102 12.91 19.64 15.68
CA GLY A 102 13.54 18.43 16.23
C GLY A 102 12.57 17.30 16.57
N GLU A 103 11.26 17.49 16.42
CA GLU A 103 10.28 16.44 16.67
C GLU A 103 10.36 15.35 15.60
N LYS A 104 10.29 14.10 16.05
CA LYS A 104 10.37 12.94 15.17
C LYS A 104 8.97 12.50 14.74
N LEU A 105 8.87 12.10 13.49
CA LEU A 105 7.70 11.44 12.93
C LEU A 105 8.14 10.28 12.07
N SER A 106 7.29 9.26 11.96
CA SER A 106 7.59 8.09 11.13
C SER A 106 6.45 7.76 10.17
N PHE A 107 6.83 7.10 9.09
CA PHE A 107 5.91 6.45 8.18
C PHE A 107 6.51 5.12 7.73
N GLU A 108 5.67 4.26 7.19
CA GLU A 108 6.04 2.94 6.70
C GLU A 108 5.91 2.89 5.18
N LEU A 109 6.84 2.19 4.54
CA LEU A 109 6.83 1.90 3.11
C LEU A 109 6.82 0.38 2.95
N SER A 110 5.68 -0.18 2.56
CA SER A 110 5.59 -1.57 2.11
C SER A 110 5.90 -1.62 0.62
N ILE A 111 6.75 -2.54 0.20
CA ILE A 111 7.21 -2.72 -1.18
C ILE A 111 6.89 -4.15 -1.59
N PHE A 112 6.58 -4.34 -2.88
CA PHE A 112 6.16 -5.63 -3.41
C PHE A 112 7.01 -6.06 -4.61
N GLY A 113 7.44 -7.32 -4.59
CA GLY A 113 8.10 -7.98 -5.70
C GLY A 113 9.26 -7.21 -6.32
N ASP A 114 9.23 -7.00 -7.64
CA ASP A 114 10.35 -6.48 -8.44
C ASP A 114 10.75 -5.04 -8.08
N ALA A 115 9.93 -4.33 -7.27
CA ALA A 115 10.29 -3.01 -6.78
C ALA A 115 11.38 -3.00 -5.70
N PHE A 116 11.82 -4.16 -5.19
CA PHE A 116 12.91 -4.24 -4.22
C PHE A 116 14.23 -3.68 -4.74
N ASP A 117 14.49 -3.81 -6.04
CA ASP A 117 15.72 -3.31 -6.67
C ASP A 117 15.81 -1.77 -6.62
N TYR A 118 14.68 -1.10 -6.38
CA TYR A 118 14.59 0.35 -6.31
C TYR A 118 14.66 0.91 -4.89
N VAL A 119 14.80 0.07 -3.87
CA VAL A 119 14.86 0.50 -2.46
C VAL A 119 15.94 1.56 -2.20
N PRO A 120 17.19 1.41 -2.68
CA PRO A 120 18.21 2.45 -2.50
C PRO A 120 17.78 3.79 -3.09
N PHE A 121 17.12 3.79 -4.25
CA PHE A 121 16.58 5.00 -4.87
C PHE A 121 15.41 5.59 -4.08
N PHE A 122 14.58 4.76 -3.43
CA PHE A 122 13.51 5.23 -2.54
C PHE A 122 14.08 5.96 -1.33
N ILE A 123 15.07 5.35 -0.66
CA ILE A 123 15.76 5.95 0.48
C ILE A 123 16.38 7.29 0.07
N ARG A 124 17.12 7.30 -1.04
CA ARG A 124 17.75 8.52 -1.56
C ARG A 124 16.73 9.59 -1.93
N ALA A 125 15.58 9.21 -2.52
CA ALA A 125 14.53 10.15 -2.85
C ALA A 125 13.90 10.80 -1.60
N PHE A 126 13.70 10.05 -0.51
CA PHE A 126 13.21 10.61 0.75
C PHE A 126 14.26 11.45 1.48
N GLU A 127 15.54 11.14 1.36
CA GLU A 127 16.63 11.98 1.86
C GLU A 127 16.67 13.32 1.11
N MET A 128 16.65 13.28 -0.22
CA MET A 128 16.62 14.47 -1.07
C MET A 128 15.35 15.31 -0.86
N LEU A 129 14.19 14.66 -0.64
CA LEU A 129 12.95 15.34 -0.29
C LEU A 129 13.07 16.14 1.01
N GLY A 130 13.87 15.67 1.98
CA GLY A 130 14.12 16.37 3.23
C GLY A 130 14.72 17.76 3.01
N SER A 131 15.75 17.84 2.16
CA SER A 131 16.39 19.12 1.80
C SER A 131 15.51 20.04 0.95
N LYS A 132 14.70 19.48 0.03
CA LYS A 132 13.77 20.24 -0.83
C LYS A 132 12.51 20.69 -0.08
N GLY A 133 12.22 20.05 1.04
CA GLY A 133 11.08 20.33 1.88
C GLY A 133 9.76 19.68 1.47
N ILE A 134 8.90 19.48 2.46
CA ILE A 134 7.62 18.77 2.39
C ILE A 134 6.46 19.68 2.81
N GLY A 135 5.23 19.28 2.46
CA GLY A 135 4.03 20.03 2.77
C GLY A 135 3.80 21.21 1.81
N LYS A 136 2.81 22.04 2.15
CA LYS A 136 2.43 23.24 1.38
C LYS A 136 3.56 24.27 1.37
N GLU A 137 4.19 24.47 2.53
CA GLU A 137 5.22 25.47 2.75
C GLU A 137 6.64 24.99 2.43
N ARG A 138 6.80 23.74 1.94
CA ARG A 138 8.12 23.16 1.62
C ARG A 138 9.11 23.26 2.78
N LYS A 139 8.66 22.98 4.01
CA LYS A 139 9.54 23.01 5.18
C LYS A 139 10.50 21.81 5.16
N PRO A 140 11.79 22.02 5.46
CA PRO A 140 12.80 20.97 5.40
C PRO A 140 12.70 20.01 6.59
N TYR A 141 13.22 18.80 6.39
CA TYR A 141 13.40 17.78 7.43
C TYR A 141 14.68 17.00 7.18
N THR A 142 15.17 16.29 8.19
CA THR A 142 16.25 15.31 8.06
C THR A 142 15.67 13.91 8.04
N LEU A 143 16.06 13.08 7.06
CA LEU A 143 15.80 11.64 7.14
C LEU A 143 16.75 11.07 8.19
N HIS A 144 16.23 10.79 9.39
CA HIS A 144 17.03 10.39 10.55
C HIS A 144 17.56 8.96 10.41
N ARG A 145 16.65 8.01 10.13
CA ARG A 145 16.98 6.60 9.94
C ARG A 145 15.94 5.87 9.09
N VAL A 146 16.37 4.76 8.49
CA VAL A 146 15.49 3.78 7.84
C VAL A 146 15.78 2.40 8.39
N GLU A 147 14.73 1.68 8.75
CA GLU A 147 14.80 0.32 9.27
C GLU A 147 13.94 -0.61 8.40
N VAL A 148 14.39 -1.84 8.15
CA VAL A 148 13.53 -2.91 7.61
C VAL A 148 12.89 -3.69 8.75
N ILE A 149 11.60 -3.97 8.63
CA ILE A 149 10.80 -4.71 9.61
C ILE A 149 10.66 -6.14 9.13
N ASN A 150 10.99 -7.09 10.01
CA ASN A 150 10.65 -8.49 9.84
C ASN A 150 9.18 -8.70 10.21
N LEU A 151 8.33 -8.94 9.21
CA LEU A 151 6.89 -9.14 9.40
C LEU A 151 6.54 -10.41 10.17
N SER A 152 7.45 -11.39 10.26
CA SER A 152 7.21 -12.61 11.03
C SER A 152 7.51 -12.45 12.52
N THR A 153 8.52 -11.64 12.87
CA THR A 153 8.99 -11.51 14.28
C THR A 153 8.69 -10.15 14.90
N GLY A 154 8.32 -9.15 14.10
CA GLY A 154 8.17 -7.76 14.52
C GLY A 154 9.49 -7.01 14.75
N SER A 155 10.64 -7.69 14.68
CA SER A 155 11.96 -7.08 14.86
C SER A 155 12.33 -6.15 13.70
N SER A 156 13.15 -5.13 13.96
CA SER A 156 13.65 -4.21 12.93
C SER A 156 15.17 -4.19 12.85
N PHE A 157 15.70 -3.88 11.67
CA PHE A 157 17.13 -3.80 11.38
C PHE A 157 17.45 -2.49 10.66
N LEU A 158 18.49 -1.80 11.12
CA LEU A 158 18.92 -0.51 10.56
C LEU A 158 19.50 -0.72 9.15
N ILE A 159 19.06 0.10 8.19
CA ILE A 159 19.50 0.09 6.79
C ILE A 159 20.18 1.40 6.39
N TYR A 160 19.72 2.50 6.95
CA TYR A 160 20.27 3.82 6.70
C TYR A 160 20.22 4.64 7.99
N ASP A 161 21.27 5.40 8.22
CA ASP A 161 21.38 6.37 9.30
C ASP A 161 22.01 7.67 8.79
N SER A 162 21.46 8.80 9.24
CA SER A 162 21.84 10.14 8.78
C SER A 162 23.29 10.53 9.08
N HIS A 163 23.93 9.91 10.09
CA HIS A 163 25.32 10.19 10.47
C HIS A 163 26.29 9.47 9.54
N GLN A 164 25.98 8.23 9.14
CA GLN A 164 26.84 7.41 8.29
C GLN A 164 26.60 7.65 6.81
N LYS A 165 25.39 8.09 6.42
CA LYS A 165 24.95 8.31 5.03
C LYS A 165 25.22 7.15 4.08
N HIS A 166 25.33 5.94 4.63
CA HIS A 166 25.55 4.71 3.89
C HIS A 166 24.28 3.88 3.93
N ILE A 167 23.90 3.32 2.78
CA ILE A 167 22.74 2.43 2.67
C ILE A 167 23.25 0.99 2.67
N GLN A 168 23.04 0.28 3.78
CA GLN A 168 23.27 -1.17 3.85
C GLN A 168 21.96 -1.88 3.50
N HIS A 169 21.71 -2.05 2.19
CA HIS A 169 20.48 -2.70 1.76
C HIS A 169 20.55 -4.21 2.01
N ARG A 170 19.79 -4.67 3.00
CA ARG A 170 19.52 -6.08 3.26
C ARG A 170 18.00 -6.27 3.36
N PRO A 171 17.31 -6.64 2.27
CA PRO A 171 15.87 -6.81 2.34
C PRO A 171 15.53 -8.00 3.24
N ILE A 172 14.57 -7.80 4.15
CA ILE A 172 13.88 -8.90 4.82
C ILE A 172 12.59 -9.11 4.06
N ILE A 173 12.51 -10.26 3.41
CA ILE A 173 11.42 -10.60 2.52
C ILE A 173 10.47 -11.53 3.27
N PHE A 174 9.26 -11.05 3.46
CA PHE A 174 8.13 -11.86 3.88
C PHE A 174 7.48 -12.46 2.63
N THR A 175 7.38 -13.79 2.59
CA THR A 175 6.89 -14.52 1.42
C THR A 175 5.47 -15.01 1.62
N GLY A 176 4.76 -15.25 0.52
CA GLY A 176 3.42 -15.83 0.57
C GLY A 176 3.39 -17.23 1.19
N GLN A 177 4.51 -17.96 1.18
CA GLN A 177 4.62 -19.23 1.92
C GLN A 177 4.35 -19.03 3.42
N LYS A 178 4.87 -17.95 4.04
CA LYS A 178 4.59 -17.64 5.45
C LYS A 178 3.12 -17.34 5.72
N LEU A 179 2.41 -16.78 4.75
CA LEU A 179 0.95 -16.59 4.84
C LEU A 179 0.22 -17.92 4.79
N LEU A 180 0.65 -18.84 3.93
CA LEU A 180 0.05 -20.18 3.83
C LEU A 180 0.33 -21.02 5.08
N ASP A 181 1.55 -20.95 5.62
CA ASP A 181 1.92 -21.62 6.86
C ASP A 181 1.00 -21.14 8.00
N ARG A 182 0.78 -19.81 8.12
CA ARG A 182 -0.15 -19.24 9.10
C ARG A 182 -1.60 -19.64 8.82
N ALA A 183 -2.04 -19.63 7.55
CA ALA A 183 -3.38 -20.01 7.18
C ALA A 183 -3.72 -21.46 7.56
N ALA A 184 -2.76 -22.38 7.42
CA ALA A 184 -2.93 -23.79 7.76
C ALA A 184 -3.13 -24.04 9.27
N GLN A 185 -2.76 -23.07 10.12
CA GLN A 185 -2.94 -23.17 11.58
C GLN A 185 -4.25 -22.54 12.07
N ILE A 186 -5.04 -21.92 11.19
CA ILE A 186 -6.28 -21.25 11.56
C ILE A 186 -7.45 -22.16 11.22
N THR A 187 -8.17 -22.62 12.24
CA THR A 187 -9.38 -23.46 12.12
C THR A 187 -10.66 -22.72 12.49
N ALA A 188 -10.62 -21.38 12.52
CA ALA A 188 -11.75 -20.55 12.96
C ALA A 188 -12.92 -20.56 11.96
N HIS A 189 -14.14 -20.62 12.50
CA HIS A 189 -15.38 -20.52 11.73
C HIS A 189 -15.97 -19.10 11.73
N SER A 190 -15.41 -18.21 12.53
CA SER A 190 -15.75 -16.80 12.56
C SER A 190 -14.50 -15.93 12.63
N PHE A 191 -14.62 -14.68 12.19
CA PHE A 191 -13.57 -13.68 12.39
C PHE A 191 -14.18 -12.28 12.37
N THR A 192 -13.49 -11.34 13.01
CA THR A 192 -13.78 -9.91 12.96
C THR A 192 -12.70 -9.22 12.15
N VAL A 193 -13.11 -8.32 11.25
CA VAL A 193 -12.21 -7.38 10.58
C VAL A 193 -12.45 -5.97 11.11
N THR A 194 -11.36 -5.28 11.42
CA THR A 194 -11.35 -3.84 11.68
C THR A 194 -10.78 -3.12 10.46
N PHE A 195 -11.55 -2.19 9.89
CA PHE A 195 -11.13 -1.31 8.80
C PHE A 195 -10.41 -0.08 9.37
N GLU A 196 -9.10 -0.19 9.58
CA GLU A 196 -8.29 0.84 10.25
C GLU A 196 -8.12 2.13 9.42
N THR A 197 -8.18 2.01 8.09
CA THR A 197 -8.20 3.16 7.19
C THR A 197 -9.32 2.99 6.15
N PRO A 198 -9.84 4.10 5.56
CA PRO A 198 -10.97 4.03 4.63
C PRO A 198 -10.77 2.98 3.53
N LEU A 199 -11.60 1.95 3.52
CA LEU A 199 -11.60 0.93 2.47
C LEU A 199 -12.52 1.36 1.33
N ARG A 200 -11.95 1.53 0.14
CA ARG A 200 -12.68 2.03 -1.04
C ARG A 200 -13.04 0.90 -1.98
N MET A 201 -14.24 0.37 -1.85
CA MET A 201 -14.75 -0.70 -2.71
C MET A 201 -15.74 -0.15 -3.74
N LYS A 202 -15.69 -0.73 -4.94
CA LYS A 202 -16.72 -0.54 -5.96
C LYS A 202 -17.43 -1.86 -6.23
N TYR A 203 -18.75 -1.80 -6.35
CA TYR A 203 -19.57 -2.91 -6.81
C TYR A 203 -20.59 -2.38 -7.82
N ASN A 204 -20.72 -3.05 -8.96
CA ASN A 204 -21.54 -2.59 -10.09
C ASN A 204 -21.31 -1.12 -10.48
N GLY A 205 -20.03 -0.70 -10.52
CA GLY A 205 -19.60 0.65 -10.90
C GLY A 205 -19.64 1.69 -9.77
N ASN A 206 -20.39 1.45 -8.70
CA ASN A 206 -20.64 2.41 -7.63
C ASN A 206 -19.82 2.12 -6.37
N TYR A 207 -19.46 3.16 -5.63
CA TYR A 207 -18.88 2.98 -4.30
C TYR A 207 -19.94 2.44 -3.35
N THR A 208 -19.54 1.53 -2.46
CA THR A 208 -20.44 0.90 -1.51
C THR A 208 -19.86 0.86 -0.10
N ALA A 209 -20.72 1.06 0.89
CA ALA A 209 -20.46 0.82 2.29
C ALA A 209 -20.97 -0.56 2.76
N ASP A 210 -21.49 -1.37 1.84
CA ASP A 210 -21.95 -2.72 2.11
C ASP A 210 -20.74 -3.63 2.44
N PRO A 211 -20.67 -4.17 3.67
CA PRO A 211 -19.57 -5.03 4.09
C PRO A 211 -19.77 -6.50 3.71
N GLN A 212 -20.60 -6.85 2.72
CA GLN A 212 -20.75 -8.24 2.26
C GLN A 212 -19.40 -8.94 2.03
N PHE A 213 -19.26 -10.16 2.58
CA PHE A 213 -17.99 -10.89 2.60
C PHE A 213 -17.40 -11.13 1.20
N HIS A 214 -18.23 -11.48 0.22
CA HIS A 214 -17.78 -11.70 -1.16
C HIS A 214 -17.14 -10.44 -1.78
N LEU A 215 -17.55 -9.23 -1.37
CA LEU A 215 -16.93 -7.98 -1.82
C LEU A 215 -15.52 -7.81 -1.26
N LEU A 216 -15.30 -8.19 0.00
CA LEU A 216 -13.99 -8.20 0.62
C LEU A 216 -13.04 -9.15 -0.12
N ILE A 217 -13.49 -10.39 -0.35
CA ILE A 217 -12.72 -11.42 -1.07
C ILE A 217 -12.45 -11.02 -2.51
N ARG A 218 -13.43 -10.45 -3.22
CA ARG A 218 -13.23 -9.92 -4.58
C ARG A 218 -12.12 -8.86 -4.63
N ASN A 219 -12.07 -7.96 -3.64
CA ASN A 219 -11.03 -6.93 -3.58
C ASN A 219 -9.66 -7.51 -3.22
N ALA A 220 -9.60 -8.49 -2.31
CA ALA A 220 -8.38 -9.20 -1.96
C ALA A 220 -7.81 -9.97 -3.15
N LEU A 221 -8.63 -10.79 -3.82
CA LEU A 221 -8.25 -11.57 -5.00
C LEU A 221 -7.74 -10.66 -6.12
N ARG A 222 -8.46 -9.56 -6.41
CA ARG A 222 -8.03 -8.57 -7.41
C ARG A 222 -6.68 -7.95 -7.06
N ARG A 223 -6.45 -7.61 -5.79
CA ARG A 223 -5.20 -6.99 -5.34
C ARG A 223 -4.03 -7.94 -5.50
N VAL A 224 -4.18 -9.18 -5.01
CA VAL A 224 -3.15 -10.22 -5.08
C VAL A 224 -2.83 -10.56 -6.53
N SER A 225 -3.85 -10.87 -7.36
CA SER A 225 -3.63 -11.24 -8.75
C SER A 225 -2.94 -10.14 -9.55
N SER A 226 -3.33 -8.88 -9.32
CA SER A 226 -2.67 -7.74 -9.96
C SER A 226 -1.22 -7.60 -9.53
N LEU A 227 -0.91 -7.72 -8.23
CA LEU A 227 0.47 -7.60 -7.76
C LEU A 227 1.36 -8.73 -8.28
N LEU A 228 0.86 -9.96 -8.31
CA LEU A 228 1.59 -11.11 -8.85
C LEU A 228 1.89 -10.92 -10.34
N TYR A 229 0.88 -10.53 -11.12
CA TYR A 229 1.03 -10.37 -12.56
C TYR A 229 1.97 -9.20 -12.92
N PHE A 230 1.77 -8.01 -12.32
CA PHE A 230 2.52 -6.82 -12.73
C PHE A 230 3.87 -6.66 -12.05
N HIS A 231 4.09 -7.27 -10.88
CA HIS A 231 5.26 -7.00 -10.05
C HIS A 231 5.97 -8.25 -9.51
N HIS A 232 5.56 -9.45 -9.93
CA HIS A 232 6.25 -10.69 -9.57
C HIS A 232 6.52 -11.53 -10.82
N GLY A 233 6.97 -10.90 -11.91
CA GLY A 233 7.31 -11.62 -13.14
C GLY A 233 6.15 -12.31 -13.86
N GLY A 234 4.95 -11.72 -13.88
CA GLY A 234 3.83 -12.24 -14.68
C GLY A 234 3.09 -13.43 -14.07
N GLN A 235 3.24 -13.68 -12.77
CA GLN A 235 2.62 -14.83 -12.11
C GLN A 235 1.09 -14.68 -12.07
N GLU A 236 0.38 -15.78 -12.37
CA GLU A 236 -1.08 -15.84 -12.33
C GLU A 236 -1.57 -16.80 -11.24
N LEU A 237 -2.70 -16.47 -10.63
CA LEU A 237 -3.39 -17.37 -9.71
C LEU A 237 -4.17 -18.41 -10.52
N ASN A 238 -3.76 -19.68 -10.45
CA ASN A 238 -4.52 -20.78 -11.01
C ASN A 238 -5.68 -21.17 -10.07
N LEU A 239 -6.81 -20.47 -10.19
CA LEU A 239 -7.98 -20.62 -9.33
C LEU A 239 -9.29 -20.47 -10.12
N ASP A 240 -10.30 -21.23 -9.72
CA ASP A 240 -11.67 -20.97 -10.14
C ASP A 240 -12.26 -19.80 -9.33
N PHE A 241 -12.02 -18.58 -9.81
CA PHE A 241 -12.51 -17.35 -9.20
C PHE A 241 -14.03 -17.32 -9.08
N HIS A 242 -14.75 -17.87 -10.06
CA HIS A 242 -16.21 -17.83 -10.07
C HIS A 242 -16.78 -18.70 -8.94
N ASN A 243 -16.34 -19.95 -8.84
CA ASN A 243 -16.77 -20.84 -7.77
C ASN A 243 -16.33 -20.33 -6.38
N LEU A 244 -15.12 -19.77 -6.27
CA LEU A 244 -14.63 -19.20 -5.01
C LEU A 244 -15.50 -18.02 -4.54
N LEU A 245 -15.86 -17.10 -5.44
CA LEU A 245 -16.74 -15.97 -5.11
C LEU A 245 -18.17 -16.42 -4.77
N ARG A 246 -18.71 -17.41 -5.48
CA ARG A 246 -20.01 -18.01 -5.14
C ARG A 246 -20.02 -18.63 -3.74
N LYS A 247 -18.94 -19.30 -3.33
CA LYS A 247 -18.80 -19.80 -1.96
C LYS A 247 -18.76 -18.65 -0.93
N ALA A 248 -18.13 -17.53 -1.29
CA ALA A 248 -18.02 -16.37 -0.41
C ALA A 248 -19.38 -15.70 -0.14
N GLU A 249 -20.35 -15.83 -1.05
CA GLU A 249 -21.73 -15.35 -0.83
C GLU A 249 -22.46 -16.12 0.29
N GLY A 250 -22.01 -17.33 0.63
CA GLY A 250 -22.57 -18.13 1.73
C GLY A 250 -22.08 -17.72 3.12
N VAL A 251 -21.05 -16.88 3.23
CA VAL A 251 -20.51 -16.40 4.51
C VAL A 251 -21.35 -15.23 5.01
N LYS A 252 -21.85 -15.34 6.24
CA LYS A 252 -22.81 -14.39 6.80
C LYS A 252 -22.09 -13.25 7.53
N VAL A 253 -22.68 -12.06 7.47
CA VAL A 253 -22.35 -10.94 8.36
C VAL A 253 -23.14 -11.15 9.66
N VAL A 254 -22.46 -11.24 10.79
CA VAL A 254 -23.07 -11.45 12.11
C VAL A 254 -23.34 -10.12 12.80
N THR A 255 -22.32 -9.25 12.84
CA THR A 255 -22.42 -7.90 13.37
C THR A 255 -21.66 -6.95 12.46
N SER A 256 -22.10 -5.69 12.44
CA SER A 256 -21.43 -4.64 11.67
C SER A 256 -21.64 -3.29 12.35
N SER A 257 -20.54 -2.60 12.63
CA SER A 257 -20.50 -1.16 12.90
C SER A 257 -19.97 -0.37 11.71
N ALA A 258 -19.81 -1.04 10.56
CA ALA A 258 -19.18 -0.46 9.40
C ALA A 258 -20.05 0.63 8.77
N ARG A 259 -19.42 1.76 8.47
CA ARG A 259 -20.08 2.93 7.90
C ARG A 259 -19.17 3.61 6.89
N TRP A 260 -19.79 4.33 5.96
CA TRP A 260 -19.06 5.24 5.10
C TRP A 260 -18.53 6.42 5.93
N VAL A 261 -17.24 6.68 5.85
CA VAL A 261 -16.60 7.87 6.42
C VAL A 261 -16.08 8.69 5.25
N ASP A 262 -16.67 9.87 5.06
CA ASP A 262 -16.18 10.82 4.06
C ASP A 262 -14.90 11.51 4.54
N TRP A 263 -13.94 11.62 3.63
CA TRP A 263 -12.68 12.30 3.88
C TRP A 263 -12.25 13.08 2.65
N GLU A 264 -12.04 14.39 2.78
CA GLU A 264 -11.63 15.24 1.67
C GLU A 264 -10.11 15.43 1.60
N ARG A 265 -9.56 15.54 0.39
CA ARG A 265 -8.17 15.89 0.11
C ARG A 265 -8.07 16.94 -1.01
N PHE A 266 -7.06 17.80 -0.98
CA PHE A 266 -6.61 18.58 -2.16
C PHE A 266 -5.53 17.83 -2.99
N SER A 267 -5.72 17.71 -4.32
CA SER A 267 -4.79 17.05 -5.25
C SER A 267 -3.98 18.06 -6.07
N ALA A 268 -2.68 18.21 -5.77
CA ALA A 268 -1.82 19.16 -6.50
C ALA A 268 -1.57 18.80 -7.98
N ARG A 269 -1.85 17.57 -8.44
CA ARG A 269 -1.70 17.18 -9.86
C ARG A 269 -2.95 17.54 -10.69
N GLN A 270 -4.11 17.60 -10.06
CA GLN A 270 -5.41 17.75 -10.73
C GLN A 270 -6.19 18.99 -10.27
N ASP A 271 -5.58 19.82 -9.42
CA ASP A 271 -6.13 21.02 -8.78
C ASP A 271 -7.58 20.88 -8.28
N THR A 272 -7.91 19.72 -7.71
CA THR A 272 -9.29 19.35 -7.33
C THR A 272 -9.34 18.69 -5.95
N LYS A 273 -10.48 18.88 -5.26
CA LYS A 273 -10.81 18.14 -4.05
C LYS A 273 -11.15 16.69 -4.41
N MET A 274 -10.36 15.74 -3.93
CA MET A 274 -10.63 14.32 -4.05
C MET A 274 -11.40 13.84 -2.82
N SER A 275 -12.53 13.16 -3.01
CA SER A 275 -13.11 12.34 -1.95
C SER A 275 -12.28 11.05 -1.82
N LEU A 276 -11.71 10.87 -0.63
CA LEU A 276 -11.01 9.67 -0.16
C LEU A 276 -11.87 8.84 0.79
N GLY A 277 -13.17 9.13 0.85
CA GLY A 277 -14.09 8.38 1.70
C GLY A 277 -14.16 6.90 1.34
N GLY A 278 -14.49 6.10 2.35
CA GLY A 278 -14.55 4.65 2.28
C GLY A 278 -15.21 4.05 3.50
N ILE A 279 -15.40 2.72 3.49
CA ILE A 279 -15.92 1.99 4.64
C ILE A 279 -14.87 1.96 5.76
N MET A 280 -15.30 2.25 6.98
CA MET A 280 -14.52 2.11 8.22
C MET A 280 -15.40 1.50 9.31
N GLY A 281 -14.79 0.95 10.35
CA GLY A 281 -15.48 0.27 11.45
C GLY A 281 -15.17 -1.22 11.49
N GLU A 282 -16.01 -1.99 12.17
CA GLU A 282 -15.78 -3.41 12.42
C GLU A 282 -16.91 -4.27 11.89
N VAL A 283 -16.57 -5.45 11.39
CA VAL A 283 -17.54 -6.42 10.86
C VAL A 283 -17.11 -7.81 11.27
N SER A 284 -18.04 -8.58 11.83
CA SER A 284 -17.83 -9.99 12.14
C SER A 284 -18.53 -10.86 11.11
N TYR A 285 -17.84 -11.91 10.66
CA TYR A 285 -18.34 -12.87 9.69
C TYR A 285 -18.31 -14.29 10.27
N GLU A 286 -19.22 -15.14 9.79
CA GLU A 286 -19.33 -16.56 10.18
C GLU A 286 -19.68 -17.44 8.97
N GLY A 287 -19.03 -18.61 8.87
CA GLY A 287 -19.28 -19.62 7.84
C GLY A 287 -18.09 -20.53 7.57
N ASP A 288 -18.05 -21.16 6.38
CA ASP A 288 -16.85 -21.88 5.92
C ASP A 288 -15.80 -20.88 5.41
N LEU A 289 -14.86 -20.54 6.28
CA LEU A 289 -13.81 -19.55 6.01
C LEU A 289 -12.55 -20.15 5.37
N THR A 290 -12.37 -21.47 5.50
CA THR A 290 -11.16 -22.21 5.11
C THR A 290 -10.58 -21.80 3.75
N PRO A 291 -11.36 -21.74 2.65
CA PRO A 291 -10.80 -21.40 1.33
C PRO A 291 -10.37 -19.93 1.20
N PHE A 292 -10.74 -19.07 2.14
CA PHE A 292 -10.54 -17.62 2.08
C PHE A 292 -9.42 -17.13 3.00
N ILE A 293 -9.05 -17.88 4.04
CA ILE A 293 -8.05 -17.50 5.04
C ILE A 293 -6.74 -16.99 4.40
N PRO A 294 -6.13 -17.67 3.41
CA PRO A 294 -4.91 -17.17 2.77
C PRO A 294 -5.07 -15.77 2.15
N PHE A 295 -6.21 -15.50 1.53
CA PHE A 295 -6.48 -14.21 0.87
C PHE A 295 -6.85 -13.12 1.86
N LEU A 296 -7.49 -13.46 2.98
CA LEU A 296 -7.73 -12.54 4.08
C LEU A 296 -6.40 -12.09 4.71
N LEU A 297 -5.52 -13.04 5.02
CA LEU A 297 -4.18 -12.72 5.54
C LEU A 297 -3.35 -11.89 4.54
N ALA A 298 -3.45 -12.21 3.25
CA ALA A 298 -2.83 -11.37 2.21
C ALA A 298 -3.44 -9.97 2.17
N ALA A 299 -4.76 -9.82 2.36
CA ALA A 299 -5.43 -8.53 2.40
C ALA A 299 -4.97 -7.66 3.58
N GLU A 300 -4.80 -8.26 4.77
CA GLU A 300 -4.20 -7.61 5.95
C GLU A 300 -2.79 -7.10 5.66
N ALA A 301 -1.94 -7.92 5.02
CA ALA A 301 -0.56 -7.56 4.72
C ALA A 301 -0.41 -6.50 3.60
N LEU A 302 -1.32 -6.48 2.62
CA LEU A 302 -1.18 -5.69 1.38
C LEU A 302 -2.00 -4.40 1.36
N GLY A 303 -3.06 -4.35 2.16
CA GLY A 303 -4.18 -3.42 2.00
C GLY A 303 -4.94 -3.66 0.68
N ILE A 304 -6.25 -3.39 0.68
CA ILE A 304 -7.13 -3.67 -0.46
C ILE A 304 -8.00 -2.48 -0.86
N GLY A 305 -8.71 -2.62 -1.99
CA GLY A 305 -9.56 -1.56 -2.53
C GLY A 305 -8.79 -0.54 -3.38
N LYS A 306 -9.41 0.61 -3.60
CA LYS A 306 -8.84 1.68 -4.42
C LYS A 306 -7.87 2.54 -3.60
N GLN A 307 -6.81 3.01 -4.27
CA GLN A 307 -5.87 4.00 -3.75
C GLN A 307 -5.06 3.54 -2.51
N THR A 308 -4.80 2.24 -2.40
CA THR A 308 -3.94 1.63 -1.37
C THR A 308 -2.53 2.23 -1.31
N VAL A 309 -2.02 2.82 -2.40
CA VAL A 309 -0.73 3.53 -2.42
C VAL A 309 -0.63 4.62 -1.33
N PHE A 310 -1.78 5.14 -0.88
CA PHE A 310 -1.85 6.12 0.20
C PHE A 310 -2.05 5.50 1.60
N GLY A 311 -2.01 4.18 1.75
CA GLY A 311 -2.26 3.51 3.01
C GLY A 311 -3.74 3.31 3.33
N LEU A 312 -4.62 3.51 2.33
CA LEU A 312 -6.05 3.22 2.43
C LEU A 312 -6.32 1.71 2.34
N GLY A 313 -7.45 1.29 2.91
CA GLY A 313 -7.90 -0.10 2.93
C GLY A 313 -7.02 -1.03 3.77
N LYS A 314 -6.44 -0.50 4.85
CA LYS A 314 -5.73 -1.28 5.87
C LYS A 314 -6.75 -2.04 6.71
N LEU A 315 -6.48 -3.31 6.93
CA LEU A 315 -7.34 -4.24 7.67
C LEU A 315 -6.57 -4.78 8.86
N HIS A 316 -7.28 -5.12 9.92
CA HIS A 316 -6.79 -6.00 10.97
C HIS A 316 -7.78 -7.14 11.19
N LEU A 317 -7.28 -8.37 11.30
CA LEU A 317 -8.07 -9.58 11.42
C LEU A 317 -7.91 -10.21 12.80
N ILE A 318 -9.05 -10.45 13.45
CA ILE A 318 -9.13 -11.17 14.73
C ILE A 318 -9.95 -12.43 14.48
N TRP A 319 -9.32 -13.59 14.61
CA TRP A 319 -9.97 -14.88 14.41
C TRP A 319 -10.75 -15.27 15.66
N GLY A 320 -12.00 -15.71 15.47
CA GLY A 320 -12.81 -16.23 16.57
C GLY A 320 -12.26 -17.57 17.07
N SER A 321 -12.49 -17.84 18.35
CA SER A 321 -12.22 -19.15 18.97
C SER A 321 -13.12 -20.24 18.41
#